data_AF-A0A0J6HUS4-F1
#
_entry.id   AF-A0A0J6HUS4-F1
#
_cell.length_a   1.000
_cell.length_b   1.000
_cell.length_c   1.000
_cell.angle_alpha   90.00
_cell.angle_beta   90.00
_cell.angle_gamma   90.00
#
_symmetry.space_group_name_H-M   'P 1'
#
loop_
_entity.id
_entity.type
_entity.pdbx_description
1 polymer ?
#
loop_
_entity_poly.entity_id
_entity_poly.type
_entity_poly.pdbx_seq_one_letter_code
_entity_poly.pdbx_strand_id
1 'polypeptide(L)'
;MLDIIIIVLLLSGLFIGLKRGFIRQFIRLVTFIAAIAVAGIYYRDLAPKLSWIPSPDFTGGQSALTFINGSIENAYYNMIAFLILFFLTIILLRIAASFLDAVAQIPVLKQINQIFGAVLGFAEIYLFIFIVLFVGSLLPIDVLQNMMAHSVLADVIVNKTPYLSNLLKNLPVQYGS
;
A
#
# COMPACT_ATOMS: atom_id res chain seq x y z
N MET A 1 -14.06 15.26 -5.68
CA MET A 1 -13.83 14.33 -6.83
C MET A 1 -13.08 13.08 -6.41
N LEU A 2 -11.99 13.20 -5.64
CA LEU A 2 -11.18 12.05 -5.19
C LEU A 2 -11.98 11.08 -4.29
N ASP A 3 -12.91 11.55 -3.45
CA ASP A 3 -13.77 10.68 -2.64
C ASP A 3 -14.60 9.69 -3.50
N ILE A 4 -15.15 10.17 -4.61
CA ILE A 4 -15.94 9.34 -5.54
C ILE A 4 -15.06 8.25 -6.12
N ILE A 5 -13.82 8.57 -6.49
CA ILE A 5 -12.84 7.60 -7.00
C ILE A 5 -12.54 6.55 -5.92
N ILE A 6 -12.28 6.96 -4.68
CA ILE A 6 -12.04 6.03 -3.55
C ILE A 6 -13.24 5.10 -3.36
N ILE A 7 -14.47 5.65 -3.32
CA ILE A 7 -15.69 4.85 -3.14
C ILE A 7 -15.84 3.83 -4.26
N VAL A 8 -15.67 4.24 -5.52
CA VAL A 8 -15.76 3.34 -6.67
C VAL A 8 -14.72 2.22 -6.57
N LEU A 9 -13.48 2.53 -6.18
CA LEU A 9 -12.45 1.54 -5.97
C LEU A 9 -12.83 0.56 -4.84
N LEU A 10 -13.25 1.06 -3.67
CA LEU A 10 -13.66 0.22 -2.54
C LEU A 10 -14.84 -0.71 -2.89
N LEU A 11 -15.84 -0.18 -3.60
CA LEU A 11 -16.94 -0.97 -4.12
C LEU A 11 -16.47 -2.01 -5.12
N SER A 12 -15.53 -1.67 -6.01
CA SER A 12 -14.94 -2.65 -6.93
C SER A 12 -14.27 -3.79 -6.17
N GLY A 13 -13.61 -3.50 -5.04
CA GLY A 13 -13.03 -4.50 -4.15
C GLY A 13 -14.07 -5.48 -3.59
N LEU A 14 -15.20 -4.96 -3.12
CA LEU A 14 -16.33 -5.78 -2.67
C LEU A 14 -16.83 -6.70 -3.79
N PHE A 15 -17.11 -6.16 -4.97
CA PHE A 15 -17.63 -6.95 -6.10
C PHE A 15 -16.63 -8.00 -6.61
N ILE A 16 -15.35 -7.64 -6.68
CA ILE A 16 -14.28 -8.56 -7.08
C ILE A 16 -14.15 -9.69 -6.05
N GLY A 17 -14.18 -9.36 -4.76
CA GLY A 17 -14.14 -10.32 -3.66
C GLY A 17 -15.33 -11.28 -3.67
N LEU A 18 -16.55 -10.76 -3.88
CA LEU A 18 -17.77 -11.56 -4.05
C LEU A 18 -17.65 -12.55 -5.21
N LYS A 19 -17.12 -12.12 -6.37
CA LYS A 19 -17.00 -12.99 -7.55
C LYS A 19 -15.91 -14.06 -7.40
N ARG A 20 -14.82 -13.75 -6.69
CA ARG A 20 -13.65 -14.64 -6.57
C ARG A 20 -13.77 -15.64 -5.41
N GLY A 21 -14.49 -15.27 -4.35
CA GLY A 21 -14.61 -16.08 -3.13
C GLY A 21 -13.42 -15.92 -2.19
N PHE A 22 -13.57 -16.44 -0.97
CA PHE A 22 -12.64 -16.27 0.14
C PHE A 22 -11.24 -16.79 -0.15
N ILE A 23 -11.08 -18.02 -0.62
CA ILE A 23 -9.76 -18.67 -0.75
C ILE A 23 -8.83 -17.86 -1.67
N ARG A 24 -9.29 -17.53 -2.88
CA ARG A 24 -8.51 -16.75 -3.84
C ARG A 24 -8.19 -15.36 -3.30
N GLN A 25 -9.16 -14.75 -2.62
CA GLN A 25 -8.99 -13.42 -2.06
C GLN A 25 -8.02 -13.42 -0.86
N PHE A 26 -8.01 -14.49 -0.07
CA PHE A 26 -7.06 -14.71 1.01
C PHE A 26 -5.63 -14.84 0.49
N ILE A 27 -5.41 -15.65 -0.55
CA ILE A 27 -4.09 -15.80 -1.20
C ILE A 27 -3.56 -14.44 -1.69
N ARG A 28 -4.43 -13.61 -2.30
CA ARG A 28 -4.05 -12.26 -2.74
C ARG A 28 -3.68 -11.34 -1.58
N LEU A 29 -4.41 -11.41 -0.47
CA LEU A 29 -4.11 -10.63 0.72
C LEU A 29 -2.76 -11.07 1.33
N VAL A 30 -2.53 -12.38 1.45
CA VAL A 30 -1.25 -12.92 1.94
C VAL A 30 -0.10 -12.50 1.03
N THR A 31 -0.29 -12.58 -0.30
CA THR A 31 0.68 -12.12 -1.29
C THR A 31 1.01 -10.63 -1.12
N PHE A 32 0.00 -9.81 -0.87
CA PHE A 32 0.16 -8.37 -0.63
C PHE A 32 0.98 -8.12 0.64
N ILE A 33 0.66 -8.80 1.75
CA ILE A 33 1.39 -8.69 3.01
C ILE A 33 2.84 -9.18 2.86
N ALA A 34 3.05 -10.30 2.17
CA ALA A 34 4.38 -10.83 1.88
C ALA A 34 5.22 -9.84 1.06
N ALA A 35 4.63 -9.16 0.07
CA ALA A 35 5.31 -8.13 -0.71
C ALA A 35 5.72 -6.93 0.17
N ILE A 36 4.88 -6.50 1.11
CA ILE A 36 5.25 -5.46 2.09
C ILE A 36 6.42 -5.93 2.94
N ALA A 37 6.38 -7.16 3.45
CA ALA A 37 7.44 -7.69 4.31
C ALA A 37 8.79 -7.73 3.57
N VAL A 38 8.81 -8.27 2.35
CA VAL A 38 10.03 -8.31 1.52
C VAL A 38 10.53 -6.90 1.21
N ALA A 39 9.65 -5.99 0.79
CA ALA A 39 10.04 -4.59 0.53
C ALA A 39 10.58 -3.91 1.80
N GLY A 40 9.96 -4.14 2.95
CA GLY A 40 10.37 -3.63 4.26
C GLY A 40 11.71 -4.18 4.74
N ILE A 41 12.16 -5.34 4.25
CA ILE A 41 13.47 -5.90 4.59
C ILE A 41 14.56 -5.33 3.67
N TYR A 42 14.30 -5.27 2.36
CA TYR A 42 15.34 -4.96 1.36
C TYR A 42 15.43 -3.49 0.92
N TYR A 43 14.52 -2.61 1.35
CA TYR A 43 14.53 -1.21 0.88
C TYR A 43 15.82 -0.47 1.21
N ARG A 44 16.47 -0.80 2.34
CA ARG A 44 17.73 -0.16 2.76
C ARG A 44 18.89 -0.47 1.82
N ASP A 45 18.90 -1.67 1.24
CA ASP A 45 19.96 -2.09 0.31
C ASP A 45 19.79 -1.45 -1.07
N LEU A 46 18.54 -1.12 -1.44
CA LEU A 46 18.23 -0.48 -2.72
C LEU A 46 18.32 1.05 -2.66
N ALA A 47 17.98 1.68 -1.53
CA ALA A 47 17.91 3.13 -1.41
C ALA A 47 19.17 3.89 -1.84
N PRO A 48 20.41 3.48 -1.46
CA PRO A 48 21.63 4.18 -1.89
C PRO A 48 21.86 4.12 -3.41
N LYS A 49 21.31 3.11 -4.09
CA LYS A 49 21.45 2.93 -5.54
C LYS A 49 20.49 3.81 -6.34
N LEU A 50 19.59 4.54 -5.67
CA LEU A 50 18.58 5.40 -6.28
C LEU A 50 18.96 6.88 -6.27
N SER A 51 20.20 7.23 -5.95
CA SER A 51 20.69 8.62 -5.97
C SER A 51 20.61 9.30 -7.34
N TRP A 52 20.43 8.52 -8.42
CA TRP A 52 20.17 9.03 -9.76
C TRP A 52 18.77 9.65 -9.92
N ILE A 53 17.84 9.37 -8.99
CA ILE A 53 16.51 9.98 -8.98
C ILE A 53 16.63 11.37 -8.33
N PRO A 54 16.27 12.46 -9.04
CA PRO A 54 16.34 13.80 -8.50
C PRO A 54 15.41 13.92 -7.28
N SER A 55 15.99 14.26 -6.12
CA SER A 55 15.19 14.58 -4.95
C SER A 55 14.58 15.98 -5.11
N PRO A 56 13.31 16.16 -4.74
CA PRO A 56 12.71 17.48 -4.70
C PRO A 56 13.35 18.34 -3.60
N ASP A 57 13.24 19.66 -3.73
CA ASP A 57 13.72 20.57 -2.69
C ASP A 57 12.82 20.48 -1.44
N PHE A 58 13.39 20.08 -0.32
CA PHE A 58 12.69 19.90 0.95
C PHE A 58 12.70 21.16 1.84
N THR A 59 13.34 22.25 1.40
CA THR A 59 13.47 23.51 2.17
C THR A 59 12.14 24.24 2.40
N GLY A 60 11.10 23.94 1.63
CA GLY A 60 9.76 24.55 1.70
C GLY A 60 8.83 24.07 2.82
N GLY A 61 9.31 23.23 3.76
CA GLY A 61 8.53 22.81 4.93
C GLY A 61 7.43 21.79 4.61
N GLN A 62 7.81 20.53 4.44
CA GLN A 62 6.86 19.42 4.30
C GLN A 62 6.44 18.91 5.68
N SER A 63 5.23 19.29 6.12
CA SER A 63 4.63 18.88 7.40
C SER A 63 4.51 17.36 7.55
N ALA A 64 4.32 16.62 6.44
CA ALA A 64 4.27 15.15 6.42
C ALA A 64 5.59 14.46 6.84
N LEU A 65 6.72 15.17 6.72
CA LEU A 65 8.07 14.64 6.98
C LEU A 65 8.63 15.04 8.36
N THR A 66 7.89 15.85 9.14
CA THR A 66 8.29 16.29 10.50
C THR A 66 8.45 15.15 11.50
N PHE A 67 7.94 13.97 11.19
CA PHE A 67 8.04 12.76 12.02
C PHE A 67 9.28 11.90 11.73
N ILE A 68 10.08 12.27 10.73
CA ILE A 68 11.25 11.51 10.31
C ILE A 68 12.47 12.00 11.10
N ASN A 69 12.91 11.19 12.07
CA ASN A 69 14.19 11.39 12.74
C ASN A 69 15.33 11.03 11.77
N GLY A 70 15.90 12.01 11.07
CA GLY A 70 17.01 11.79 10.13
C GLY A 70 17.02 12.81 8.99
N SER A 71 17.93 12.65 8.02
CA SER A 71 17.89 13.46 6.80
C SER A 71 16.64 13.13 5.99
N ILE A 72 15.85 14.16 5.69
CA ILE A 72 14.62 14.07 4.90
C ILE A 72 14.90 13.40 3.55
N GLU A 73 16.06 13.69 2.98
CA GLU A 73 16.57 13.08 1.75
C GLU A 73 16.76 11.56 1.86
N ASN A 74 17.33 11.04 2.96
CA ASN A 74 17.46 9.58 3.14
C ASN A 74 16.11 8.90 3.24
N ALA A 75 15.15 9.54 3.91
CA ALA A 75 13.80 9.00 4.00
C ALA A 75 13.08 8.97 2.64
N TYR A 76 13.29 9.99 1.81
CA TYR A 76 12.79 10.02 0.44
C TYR A 76 13.32 8.82 -0.36
N TYR A 77 14.64 8.58 -0.36
CA TYR A 77 15.23 7.45 -1.07
C TYR A 77 14.80 6.09 -0.51
N ASN A 78 14.70 5.96 0.81
CA ASN A 78 14.18 4.77 1.48
C ASN A 78 12.75 4.45 1.05
N MET A 79 11.92 5.47 0.91
CA MET A 79 10.54 5.33 0.49
C MET A 79 10.43 4.89 -0.96
N ILE A 80 11.18 5.53 -1.86
CA ILE A 80 11.17 5.13 -3.27
C ILE A 80 11.67 3.69 -3.43
N ALA A 81 12.74 3.32 -2.72
CA ALA A 81 13.24 1.95 -2.72
C ALA A 81 12.18 0.96 -2.24
N PHE A 82 11.48 1.28 -1.15
CA PHE A 82 10.38 0.46 -0.65
C PHE A 82 9.29 0.29 -1.71
N LEU A 83 8.92 1.36 -2.42
CA LEU A 83 7.88 1.28 -3.45
C LEU A 83 8.29 0.46 -4.65
N ILE A 84 9.49 0.68 -5.16
CA ILE A 84 10.03 -0.09 -6.28
C ILE A 84 10.04 -1.59 -5.91
N LEU A 85 10.55 -1.93 -4.73
CA LEU A 85 10.58 -3.32 -4.26
C LEU A 85 9.19 -3.88 -4.02
N PHE A 86 8.28 -3.10 -3.43
CA PHE A 86 6.92 -3.52 -3.19
C PHE A 86 6.21 -3.86 -4.50
N PHE A 87 6.25 -2.95 -5.49
CA PHE A 87 5.63 -3.18 -6.79
C PHE A 87 6.29 -4.33 -7.56
N LEU A 88 7.61 -4.44 -7.53
CA LEU A 88 8.30 -5.56 -8.18
C LEU A 88 7.94 -6.90 -7.53
N THR A 89 8.03 -6.96 -6.19
CA THR A 89 7.77 -8.18 -5.42
C THR A 89 6.31 -8.60 -5.53
N ILE A 90 5.36 -7.67 -5.42
CA ILE A 90 3.94 -8.01 -5.52
C ILE A 90 3.59 -8.55 -6.90
N ILE A 91 4.21 -8.03 -7.97
CA ILE A 91 4.01 -8.55 -9.33
C ILE A 91 4.54 -9.99 -9.42
N LEU A 92 5.78 -10.22 -8.97
CA LEU A 92 6.40 -11.55 -9.00
C LEU A 92 5.62 -12.58 -8.16
N LEU A 93 5.25 -12.22 -6.94
CA LEU A 93 4.48 -13.11 -6.07
C LEU A 93 3.06 -13.34 -6.58
N ARG A 94 2.41 -12.36 -7.24
CA ARG A 94 1.10 -12.58 -7.88
C ARG A 94 1.19 -13.56 -9.03
N ILE A 95 2.25 -13.48 -9.84
CA ILE A 95 2.50 -14.44 -10.90
C ILE A 95 2.67 -15.83 -10.27
N ALA A 96 3.51 -15.96 -9.24
CA ALA A 96 3.69 -17.22 -8.52
C ALA A 96 2.39 -17.76 -7.91
N ALA A 97 1.60 -16.91 -7.25
CA ALA A 97 0.32 -17.26 -6.63
C ALA A 97 -0.72 -17.74 -7.65
N SER A 98 -0.67 -17.24 -8.88
CA SER A 98 -1.60 -17.67 -9.93
C SER A 98 -1.43 -19.15 -10.30
N PHE A 99 -0.22 -19.70 -10.16
CA PHE A 99 0.03 -21.14 -10.34
C PHE A 99 -0.55 -21.97 -9.19
N LEU A 100 -0.58 -21.45 -7.95
CA LEU A 100 -1.19 -22.12 -6.80
C LEU A 100 -2.72 -22.16 -6.91
N ASP A 101 -3.32 -21.08 -7.40
CA ASP A 101 -4.77 -20.97 -7.62
C ASP A 101 -5.29 -21.99 -8.67
N ALA A 102 -4.45 -22.40 -9.62
CA ALA A 102 -4.82 -23.38 -10.64
C ALA A 102 -5.05 -24.80 -10.04
N VAL A 103 -4.41 -25.11 -8.91
CA VAL A 103 -4.41 -26.44 -8.30
C VAL A 103 -5.49 -26.58 -7.22
N ALA A 104 -5.92 -25.47 -6.60
CA ALA A 104 -6.86 -25.50 -5.48
C ALA A 104 -8.34 -25.39 -5.91
N GLN A 105 -8.98 -26.51 -6.23
CA GLN A 105 -10.45 -26.59 -6.33
C GLN A 105 -11.06 -27.16 -5.05
N ILE A 106 -11.34 -26.30 -4.06
CA ILE A 106 -11.98 -26.71 -2.81
C ILE A 106 -13.50 -26.47 -2.91
N PRO A 107 -14.35 -27.50 -2.72
CA PRO A 107 -15.80 -27.34 -2.67
C PRO A 107 -16.21 -26.67 -1.34
N VAL A 108 -16.29 -25.34 -1.34
CA VAL A 108 -16.79 -24.56 -0.19
C VAL A 108 -18.25 -24.15 -0.42
N LEU A 109 -19.05 -24.11 0.65
CA LEU A 109 -20.40 -23.52 0.66
C LEU A 109 -20.37 -22.10 0.04
N LYS A 110 -21.01 -21.96 -1.12
CA LYS A 110 -20.85 -20.80 -2.02
C LYS A 110 -21.16 -19.46 -1.36
N GLN A 111 -22.21 -19.37 -0.54
CA GLN A 111 -22.67 -18.08 0.04
C GLN A 111 -21.70 -17.54 1.09
N ILE A 112 -21.27 -18.39 2.03
CA ILE A 112 -20.31 -18.01 3.08
C ILE A 112 -18.97 -17.65 2.44
N ASN A 113 -18.51 -18.44 1.46
CA ASN A 113 -17.28 -18.18 0.70
C ASN A 113 -17.31 -16.82 -0.01
N GLN A 114 -18.47 -16.41 -0.55
CA GLN A 114 -18.62 -15.13 -1.24
C GLN A 114 -18.59 -13.94 -0.27
N ILE A 115 -19.28 -14.01 0.87
CA ILE A 115 -19.30 -12.92 1.85
C ILE A 115 -17.91 -12.66 2.42
N PHE A 116 -17.21 -13.72 2.85
CA PHE A 116 -15.83 -13.56 3.32
C PHE A 116 -14.89 -13.10 2.20
N GLY A 117 -15.12 -13.56 0.97
CA GLY A 117 -14.45 -13.02 -0.22
C GLY A 117 -14.68 -11.51 -0.38
N ALA A 118 -15.89 -11.01 -0.19
CA ALA A 118 -16.22 -9.59 -0.26
C ALA A 118 -15.45 -8.75 0.76
N VAL A 119 -15.42 -9.22 2.02
CA VAL A 119 -14.72 -8.55 3.12
C VAL A 119 -13.22 -8.48 2.85
N LEU A 120 -12.61 -9.59 2.43
CA LEU A 120 -11.19 -9.60 2.06
C LEU A 120 -10.92 -8.79 0.79
N GLY A 121 -11.90 -8.71 -0.13
CA GLY A 121 -11.90 -7.87 -1.34
C GLY A 121 -11.81 -6.40 -1.01
N PHE A 122 -12.68 -5.96 -0.10
CA PHE A 122 -12.66 -4.62 0.46
C PHE A 122 -11.33 -4.34 1.15
N ALA A 123 -10.87 -5.23 2.02
CA ALA A 123 -9.63 -5.06 2.78
C ALA A 123 -8.40 -4.92 1.86
N GLU A 124 -8.28 -5.76 0.82
CA GLU A 124 -7.16 -5.67 -0.12
C GLU A 124 -7.14 -4.30 -0.84
N ILE A 125 -8.28 -3.85 -1.35
CA ILE A 125 -8.35 -2.56 -2.06
C ILE A 125 -8.15 -1.40 -1.10
N TYR A 126 -8.69 -1.48 0.11
CA TYR A 126 -8.46 -0.50 1.16
C TYR A 126 -6.96 -0.33 1.46
N LEU A 127 -6.24 -1.43 1.65
CA LEU A 127 -4.79 -1.42 1.87
C LEU A 127 -4.04 -0.85 0.66
N PHE A 128 -4.44 -1.20 -0.55
CA PHE A 128 -3.84 -0.66 -1.77
C PHE A 128 -4.03 0.87 -1.87
N ILE A 129 -5.26 1.36 -1.66
CA ILE A 129 -5.56 2.80 -1.66
C ILE A 129 -4.75 3.49 -0.57
N PHE A 130 -4.67 2.91 0.63
CA PHE A 130 -3.86 3.46 1.71
C PHE A 130 -2.40 3.65 1.30
N ILE A 131 -1.75 2.64 0.70
CA ILE A 131 -0.37 2.78 0.23
C ILE A 131 -0.26 3.89 -0.81
N VAL A 132 -1.15 3.92 -1.81
CA VAL A 132 -1.11 4.94 -2.88
C VAL A 132 -1.27 6.36 -2.31
N LEU A 133 -2.21 6.56 -1.39
CA LEU A 133 -2.44 7.87 -0.76
C LEU A 133 -1.31 8.26 0.19
N PHE A 134 -0.78 7.31 0.96
CA PHE A 134 0.37 7.53 1.84
C PHE A 134 1.57 8.01 1.02
N VAL A 135 1.92 7.28 -0.03
CA VAL A 135 2.99 7.69 -0.98
C VAL A 135 2.69 9.05 -1.58
N GLY A 136 1.45 9.27 -2.03
CA GLY A 136 1.02 10.53 -2.60
C GLY A 136 1.20 11.71 -1.64
N SER A 137 0.95 11.51 -0.34
CA SER A 137 1.14 12.53 0.70
C SER A 137 2.60 12.91 0.95
N LEU A 138 3.53 12.07 0.51
CA LEU A 138 4.97 12.22 0.72
C LEU A 138 5.67 12.81 -0.51
N LEU A 139 4.97 12.87 -1.65
CA LEU A 139 5.45 13.50 -2.86
C LEU A 139 5.03 14.97 -2.89
N PRO A 140 5.97 15.92 -3.12
CA PRO A 140 5.65 17.34 -3.23
C PRO A 140 5.05 17.67 -4.61
N ILE A 141 3.89 17.11 -4.90
CA ILE A 141 3.14 17.33 -6.14
C ILE A 141 1.89 18.13 -5.80
N ASP A 142 1.85 19.41 -6.18
CA ASP A 142 0.78 20.35 -5.83
C ASP A 142 -0.61 19.84 -6.22
N VAL A 143 -0.73 19.24 -7.42
CA VAL A 143 -1.99 18.67 -7.90
C VAL A 143 -2.49 17.58 -6.94
N LEU A 144 -1.60 16.68 -6.52
CA LEU A 144 -1.97 15.56 -5.65
C LEU A 144 -2.31 16.05 -4.24
N GLN A 145 -1.53 16.99 -3.70
CA GLN A 145 -1.79 17.59 -2.39
C GLN A 145 -3.14 18.32 -2.36
N ASN A 146 -3.45 19.13 -3.38
CA ASN A 146 -4.74 19.81 -3.49
C ASN A 146 -5.90 18.81 -3.59
N MET A 147 -5.76 17.74 -4.38
CA MET A 147 -6.79 16.72 -4.51
C MET A 147 -7.04 15.96 -3.18
N MET A 148 -5.99 15.67 -2.41
CA MET A 148 -6.10 15.00 -1.11
C MET A 148 -6.62 15.94 -0.03
N ALA A 149 -6.21 17.21 0.00
CA ALA A 149 -6.65 18.20 0.99
C ALA A 149 -8.17 18.46 0.93
N HIS A 150 -8.78 18.31 -0.25
CA HIS A 150 -10.23 18.44 -0.44
C HIS A 150 -11.00 17.11 -0.32
N SER A 151 -10.35 16.02 0.09
CA SER A 151 -10.97 14.68 0.20
C SER A 151 -11.06 14.20 1.64
N VAL A 152 -12.30 14.02 2.11
CA VAL A 152 -12.56 13.50 3.46
C VAL A 152 -12.09 12.06 3.59
N LEU A 153 -12.29 11.23 2.56
CA LEU A 153 -11.87 9.83 2.61
C LEU A 153 -10.35 9.69 2.55
N ALA A 154 -9.64 10.53 1.80
CA ALA A 154 -8.18 10.50 1.81
C ALA A 154 -7.63 10.86 3.19
N ASP A 155 -8.16 11.91 3.82
CA ASP A 155 -7.80 12.29 5.19
C ASP A 155 -8.08 11.16 6.18
N VAL A 156 -9.28 10.56 6.14
CA VAL A 156 -9.64 9.44 7.01
C VAL A 156 -8.72 8.24 6.81
N ILE A 157 -8.42 7.88 5.56
CA ILE A 157 -7.58 6.72 5.25
C ILE A 157 -6.15 6.98 5.73
N VAL A 158 -5.55 8.13 5.45
CA VAL A 158 -4.13 8.38 5.76
C VAL A 158 -3.91 8.76 7.23
N ASN A 159 -4.75 9.62 7.79
CA ASN A 159 -4.54 10.22 9.11
C ASN A 159 -5.31 9.51 10.23
N LYS A 160 -6.44 8.86 9.92
CA LYS A 160 -7.29 8.19 10.94
C LYS A 160 -7.17 6.66 10.96
N THR A 161 -6.19 6.07 10.27
CA THR A 161 -5.77 4.67 10.49
C THR A 161 -4.44 4.57 11.25
N PRO A 162 -4.43 4.90 12.55
CA PRO A 162 -3.19 5.01 13.32
C PRO A 162 -2.37 3.72 13.30
N TYR A 163 -2.98 2.53 13.32
CA TYR A 163 -2.24 1.27 13.28
C TYR A 163 -1.42 1.08 12.01
N LEU A 164 -1.99 1.40 10.84
CA LEU A 164 -1.34 1.16 9.55
C LEU A 164 -0.30 2.25 9.25
N SER A 165 -0.65 3.50 9.57
CA SER A 165 0.27 4.64 9.49
C SER A 165 1.44 4.48 10.45
N ASN A 166 1.23 4.02 11.68
CA ASN A 166 2.31 3.75 12.61
C ASN A 166 3.17 2.56 12.17
N LEU A 167 2.59 1.49 11.60
CA LEU A 167 3.36 0.37 11.07
C LEU A 167 4.32 0.82 9.96
N LEU A 168 3.83 1.59 8.98
CA LEU A 168 4.68 2.11 7.91
C LEU A 168 5.68 3.18 8.39
N LYS A 169 5.29 4.03 9.34
CA LYS A 169 6.19 5.03 9.96
C LYS A 169 7.27 4.40 10.84
N ASN A 170 6.98 3.25 11.45
CA ASN A 170 7.91 2.54 12.32
C ASN A 170 8.75 1.48 11.58
N LEU A 171 8.38 1.05 10.38
CA LEU A 171 9.23 0.18 9.55
C LEU A 171 10.66 0.75 9.39
N PRO A 172 10.86 2.07 9.17
CA PRO A 172 12.17 2.69 9.21
C PRO A 172 12.86 2.73 10.58
N VAL A 173 12.08 2.93 11.66
CA VAL A 173 12.60 3.21 13.01
C VAL A 173 12.94 1.94 13.79
N GLN A 174 12.16 0.87 13.62
CA GLN A 174 12.21 -0.30 14.49
C GLN A 174 13.34 -1.29 14.18
N TYR A 175 13.96 -1.20 12.99
CA TYR A 175 15.22 -1.88 12.67
C TYR A 175 16.44 -0.97 12.84
N GLY A 176 16.30 0.10 13.63
CA GLY A 176 17.35 1.02 14.05
C GLY A 176 17.78 0.77 15.49
N SER A 177 18.41 -0.37 15.73
CA SER A 177 19.31 -0.62 16.86
C SER A 177 20.30 -1.71 16.45
#